data_AF-A0A2S6XB00-F1
#
_entry.id   AF-A0A2S6XB00-F1
#
_cell.length_a   1.000
_cell.length_b   1.000
_cell.length_c   1.000
_cell.angle_alpha   90.00
_cell.angle_beta   90.00
_cell.angle_gamma   90.00
#
_symmetry.space_group_name_H-M   'P 1'
#
loop_
_entity.id
_entity.type
_entity.pdbx_description
1 polymer ?
#
loop_
_entity_poly.entity_id
_entity_poly.type
_entity_poly.pdbx_seq_one_letter_code
_entity_poly.pdbx_strand_id
1 'polypeptide(L)'
;MGRAGAATRRRLALGTAVLSATALLAVAMPQEAQAATGCAGRKVRTLHFATGSVLVHRRGGYVCAVTVPEKTGRKQQMSVGVRARGGRAVVDSGRFAYRAGPVSVHAGKRCVWVTGKVAKSSVSSGWILC
;
A
#
# COMPACT_ATOMS: atom_id res chain seq x y z
N MET A 1 -37.62 -43.81 65.64
CA MET A 1 -37.62 -42.34 65.50
C MET A 1 -36.18 -41.90 65.34
N GLY A 2 -35.81 -41.32 64.19
CA GLY A 2 -34.44 -40.89 63.91
C GLY A 2 -34.42 -39.97 62.71
N ARG A 3 -34.59 -38.66 62.95
CA ARG A 3 -34.30 -37.59 61.99
C ARG A 3 -32.84 -37.21 62.16
N ALA A 4 -32.06 -37.26 61.08
CA ALA A 4 -30.88 -36.42 60.90
C ALA A 4 -30.39 -36.49 59.45
N GLY A 5 -29.99 -35.33 58.93
CA GLY A 5 -28.81 -35.26 58.06
C GLY A 5 -29.09 -35.19 56.57
N ALA A 6 -29.01 -33.97 56.05
CA ALA A 6 -28.84 -33.68 54.64
C ALA A 6 -27.70 -34.53 54.03
N ALA A 7 -28.01 -35.26 52.96
CA ALA A 7 -27.02 -35.82 52.08
C ALA A 7 -27.53 -35.68 50.64
N THR A 8 -27.32 -34.47 50.12
CA THR A 8 -27.38 -34.13 48.69
C THR A 8 -26.46 -35.07 47.92
N ARG A 9 -26.95 -36.25 47.55
CA ARG A 9 -26.28 -37.14 46.60
C ARG A 9 -27.31 -37.78 45.71
N ARG A 10 -26.99 -37.73 44.41
CA ARG A 10 -27.64 -38.37 43.27
C ARG A 10 -28.95 -37.75 42.83
N ARG A 11 -28.86 -36.87 41.84
CA ARG A 11 -29.39 -37.13 40.48
C ARG A 11 -28.35 -36.58 39.50
N LEU A 12 -27.62 -37.48 38.85
CA LEU A 12 -27.77 -37.74 37.41
C LEU A 12 -27.25 -36.54 36.62
N ALA A 13 -25.95 -36.52 36.31
CA ALA A 13 -25.41 -37.15 35.11
C ALA A 13 -25.94 -36.48 33.84
N LEU A 14 -25.00 -36.07 32.98
CA LEU A 14 -25.16 -35.59 31.61
C LEU A 14 -25.36 -34.07 31.48
N GLY A 15 -24.29 -33.40 31.08
CA GLY A 15 -24.29 -31.99 30.72
C GLY A 15 -22.88 -31.50 30.38
N THR A 16 -22.24 -32.20 29.43
CA THR A 16 -21.22 -31.69 28.49
C THR A 16 -20.74 -30.25 28.77
N ALA A 17 -19.61 -30.07 29.44
CA ALA A 17 -18.28 -30.00 28.82
C ALA A 17 -18.25 -29.22 27.50
N VAL A 18 -17.30 -28.28 27.44
CA VAL A 18 -16.90 -27.42 26.31
C VAL A 18 -17.68 -26.10 26.23
N LEU A 19 -17.30 -25.15 27.09
CA LEU A 19 -17.39 -23.74 26.71
C LEU A 19 -16.39 -23.52 25.57
N SER A 20 -16.93 -23.34 24.38
CA SER A 20 -16.21 -22.97 23.17
C SER A 20 -15.54 -21.61 23.37
N ALA A 21 -14.24 -21.62 23.63
CA ALA A 21 -13.39 -20.44 23.57
C ALA A 21 -13.29 -20.00 22.10
N THR A 22 -14.11 -19.04 21.69
CA THR A 22 -13.97 -18.37 20.40
C THR A 22 -12.67 -17.56 20.40
N ALA A 23 -11.59 -18.15 19.88
CA ALA A 23 -10.39 -17.44 19.54
C ALA A 23 -10.68 -16.55 18.31
N LEU A 24 -10.94 -15.27 18.54
CA LEU A 24 -10.98 -14.26 17.49
C LEU A 24 -9.57 -14.15 16.90
N LEU A 25 -9.36 -14.74 15.73
CA LEU A 25 -8.17 -14.54 14.92
C LEU A 25 -8.16 -13.08 14.43
N ALA A 26 -7.51 -12.20 15.18
CA ALA A 26 -7.12 -10.90 14.70
C ALA A 26 -6.02 -11.10 13.66
N VAL A 27 -6.40 -11.18 12.38
CA VAL A 27 -5.42 -11.18 11.30
C VAL A 27 -4.74 -9.82 11.33
N ALA A 28 -3.48 -9.80 11.78
CA ALA A 28 -2.60 -8.66 11.66
C ALA A 28 -2.29 -8.45 10.17
N MET A 29 -3.21 -7.82 9.46
CA MET A 29 -2.91 -7.27 8.15
C MET A 29 -1.88 -6.15 8.37
N PRO A 30 -0.78 -6.10 7.60
CA PRO A 30 0.11 -4.95 7.64
C PRO A 30 -0.67 -3.73 7.17
N GLN A 31 -1.17 -2.94 8.12
CA GLN A 31 -1.74 -1.63 7.85
C GLN A 31 -0.57 -0.67 7.61
N GLU A 32 0.03 -0.76 6.42
CA GLU A 32 0.72 0.40 5.90
C GLU A 32 -0.37 1.45 5.63
N ALA A 33 -0.40 2.52 6.42
CA ALA A 33 -1.24 3.67 6.14
C ALA A 33 -0.65 4.40 4.93
N GLN A 34 -0.77 3.84 3.71
CA GLN A 34 -0.47 4.60 2.51
C GLN A 34 -1.66 5.51 2.25
N ALA A 35 -1.49 6.81 2.49
CA ALA A 35 -2.34 7.83 1.88
C ALA A 35 -2.51 7.43 0.41
N ALA A 36 -3.75 7.19 -0.02
CA ALA A 36 -4.03 6.50 -1.28
C ALA A 36 -3.47 7.31 -2.46
N THR A 37 -2.23 7.05 -2.83
CA THR A 37 -1.53 7.68 -3.96
C THR A 37 -2.06 7.21 -5.31
N GLY A 38 -3.03 6.29 -5.30
CA GLY A 38 -3.58 5.61 -6.48
C GLY A 38 -2.73 4.43 -6.96
N CYS A 39 -1.52 4.24 -6.44
CA CYS A 39 -0.69 3.09 -6.72
C CYS A 39 -0.92 1.98 -5.70
N ALA A 40 -1.33 0.80 -6.19
CA ALA A 40 -1.39 -0.40 -5.36
C ALA A 40 -0.01 -1.06 -5.24
N GLY A 41 0.30 -1.62 -4.06
CA GLY A 41 1.52 -2.39 -3.81
C GLY A 41 2.49 -1.75 -2.83
N ARG A 42 3.67 -2.36 -2.70
CA ARG A 42 4.71 -1.91 -1.76
C ARG A 42 5.47 -0.71 -2.35
N LYS A 43 5.69 0.33 -1.55
CA LYS A 43 6.60 1.42 -1.91
C LYS A 43 8.04 0.91 -1.95
N VAL A 44 8.67 0.93 -3.12
CA VAL A 44 10.03 0.41 -3.33
C VAL A 44 11.08 1.50 -3.42
N ARG A 45 10.69 2.71 -3.83
CA ARG A 45 11.59 3.86 -3.92
C ARG A 45 10.83 5.16 -3.79
N THR A 46 11.47 6.15 -3.19
CA THR A 46 11.05 7.54 -3.26
C THR A 46 12.18 8.36 -3.87
N LEU A 47 11.85 9.18 -4.86
CA LEU A 47 12.78 10.12 -5.49
C LEU A 47 12.41 11.53 -5.04
N HIS A 48 13.18 12.08 -4.12
CA HIS A 48 12.97 13.44 -3.63
C HIS A 48 13.67 14.46 -4.53
N PHE A 49 13.05 15.63 -4.68
CA PHE A 49 13.64 16.78 -5.37
C PHE A 49 13.02 18.08 -4.83
N ALA A 50 13.59 19.23 -5.21
CA ALA A 50 13.35 20.53 -4.58
C ALA A 50 11.89 21.04 -4.55
N THR A 51 10.98 20.45 -5.30
CA THR A 51 9.57 20.90 -5.35
C THR A 51 8.58 19.75 -5.18
N GLY A 52 9.06 18.54 -4.87
CA GLY A 52 8.20 17.38 -4.75
C GLY A 52 8.93 16.07 -4.61
N SER A 53 8.18 14.98 -4.79
CA SER A 53 8.68 13.63 -4.67
C SER A 53 7.94 12.70 -5.62
N VAL A 54 8.67 11.77 -6.23
CA VAL A 54 8.08 10.67 -7.00
C VAL A 54 8.06 9.43 -6.13
N LEU A 55 6.87 8.88 -5.92
CA LEU A 55 6.68 7.65 -5.18
C LEU A 55 6.57 6.50 -6.16
N VAL A 56 7.45 5.51 -6.03
CA VAL A 56 7.49 4.32 -6.88
C VAL A 56 7.03 3.13 -6.07
N HIS A 57 5.99 2.47 -6.56
CA HIS A 57 5.38 1.29 -5.96
C HIS A 57 5.54 0.10 -6.90
N ARG A 58 5.69 -1.09 -6.32
CA ARG A 58 5.76 -2.35 -7.06
C ARG A 58 4.73 -3.33 -6.53
N ARG A 59 4.03 -3.98 -7.45
CA ARG A 59 3.11 -5.09 -7.17
C ARG A 59 3.33 -6.18 -8.21
N GLY A 60 3.89 -7.31 -7.80
CA GLY A 60 4.25 -8.39 -8.71
C GLY A 60 5.19 -7.90 -9.82
N GLY A 61 4.78 -8.08 -11.07
CA GLY A 61 5.51 -7.59 -12.25
C GLY A 61 5.21 -6.15 -12.67
N TYR A 62 4.34 -5.42 -11.96
CA TYR A 62 3.97 -4.04 -12.30
C TYR A 62 4.71 -3.03 -11.43
N VAL A 63 5.12 -1.94 -12.05
CA VAL A 63 5.66 -0.75 -11.39
C VAL A 63 4.69 0.40 -11.63
N CYS A 64 4.29 1.06 -10.55
CA CYS A 64 3.43 2.23 -10.55
C CYS A 64 4.19 3.43 -10.00
N ALA A 65 4.09 4.58 -10.64
CA ALA A 65 4.66 5.83 -10.14
C ALA A 65 3.64 6.96 -10.11
N VAL A 66 3.87 7.85 -9.16
CA VAL A 66 3.04 9.03 -8.92
C VAL A 66 3.95 10.16 -8.44
N THR A 67 3.75 11.35 -9.00
CA THR A 67 4.50 12.54 -8.60
C THR A 67 3.63 13.40 -7.70
N VAL A 68 4.13 13.72 -6.52
CA VAL A 68 3.46 14.52 -5.50
C VAL A 68 4.27 15.81 -5.30
N PRO A 69 3.64 17.01 -5.37
CA PRO A 69 4.33 18.24 -5.01
C PRO A 69 4.62 18.27 -3.52
N GLU A 70 5.64 19.02 -3.14
CA GLU A 70 5.87 19.36 -1.74
C GLU A 70 4.77 20.31 -1.22
N LYS A 71 4.35 21.28 -2.06
CA LYS A 71 3.27 22.22 -1.77
C LYS A 71 2.04 21.88 -2.62
N THR A 72 1.03 21.29 -1.98
CA THR A 72 -0.26 20.97 -2.59
C THR A 72 -1.18 22.20 -2.64
N GLY A 73 -2.25 22.14 -3.45
CA GLY A 73 -3.32 23.15 -3.46
C GLY A 73 -3.22 24.20 -4.57
N ARG A 74 -2.06 24.37 -5.22
CA ARG A 74 -1.92 25.23 -6.42
C ARG A 74 -1.80 24.38 -7.68
N LYS A 75 -2.60 24.69 -8.71
CA LYS A 75 -2.46 24.07 -10.04
C LYS A 75 -1.13 24.46 -10.67
N GLN A 76 -0.20 23.51 -10.73
CA GLN A 76 1.12 23.69 -11.31
C GLN A 76 1.41 22.60 -12.34
N GLN A 77 2.32 22.87 -13.26
CA GLN A 77 2.73 21.88 -14.25
C GLN A 77 3.38 20.71 -13.52
N MET A 78 2.90 19.50 -13.78
CA MET A 78 3.50 18.29 -13.26
C MET A 78 3.53 17.21 -14.33
N SER A 79 4.49 16.32 -14.21
CA SER A 79 4.51 15.10 -15.01
C SER A 79 5.07 13.95 -14.22
N VAL A 80 4.65 12.75 -14.59
CA VAL A 80 5.22 11.48 -14.15
C VAL A 80 5.40 10.59 -15.36
N GLY A 81 6.54 9.91 -15.44
CA GLY A 81 6.86 9.01 -16.53
C GLY A 81 7.48 7.73 -16.02
N VAL A 82 7.04 6.59 -16.54
CA VAL A 82 7.62 5.28 -16.24
C VAL A 82 7.87 4.54 -17.53
N ARG A 83 9.06 3.97 -17.65
CA ARG A 83 9.48 3.18 -18.80
C ARG A 83 10.13 1.89 -18.32
N ALA A 84 9.59 0.75 -18.71
CA ALA A 84 10.32 -0.51 -18.58
C ALA A 84 11.36 -0.64 -19.70
N ARG A 85 12.53 -1.21 -19.41
CA ARG A 85 13.59 -1.40 -20.40
C ARG A 85 13.07 -2.26 -21.56
N GLY A 86 13.32 -1.83 -22.79
CA GLY A 86 12.75 -2.46 -24.00
C GLY A 86 11.23 -2.29 -24.17
N GLY A 87 10.58 -1.45 -23.36
CA GLY A 87 9.15 -1.14 -23.47
C GLY A 87 8.87 0.32 -23.85
N ARG A 88 7.59 0.61 -24.09
CA ARG A 88 7.08 1.98 -24.28
C ARG A 88 7.06 2.73 -22.95
N ALA A 89 7.40 4.02 -23.02
CA ALA A 89 7.24 4.92 -21.88
C ALA A 89 5.77 5.31 -21.74
N VAL A 90 5.25 5.26 -20.51
CA VAL A 90 3.94 5.80 -20.16
C VAL A 90 4.18 7.08 -19.38
N VAL A 91 3.66 8.18 -19.89
CA VAL A 91 3.84 9.52 -19.33
C VAL A 91 2.47 10.15 -19.11
N ASP A 92 2.25 10.68 -17.92
CA ASP A 92 1.14 11.56 -17.60
C ASP A 92 1.70 12.96 -17.33
N SER A 93 1.16 13.97 -17.99
CA SER A 93 1.65 15.35 -17.89
C SER A 93 0.51 16.34 -18.05
N GLY A 94 0.49 17.35 -17.19
CA GLY A 94 -0.57 18.33 -17.17
C GLY A 94 -0.47 19.28 -15.98
N ARG A 95 -1.50 20.09 -15.79
CA ARG A 95 -1.58 20.99 -14.63
C ARG A 95 -2.41 20.36 -13.53
N PHE A 96 -1.75 19.98 -12.45
CA PHE A 96 -2.39 19.31 -11.32
C PHE A 96 -2.20 20.10 -10.03
N ALA A 97 -3.16 20.02 -9.11
CA ALA A 97 -3.11 20.69 -7.81
C ALA A 97 -2.58 19.78 -6.69
N TYR A 98 -2.74 18.46 -6.85
CA TYR A 98 -2.47 17.48 -5.78
C TYR A 98 -1.42 16.45 -6.17
N ARG A 99 -1.47 15.91 -7.39
CA ARG A 99 -0.53 14.90 -7.89
C ARG A 99 -0.65 14.73 -9.40
N ALA A 100 0.40 14.23 -10.04
CA ALA A 100 0.37 13.68 -11.40
C ALA A 100 0.50 12.15 -11.35
N GLY A 101 -0.26 11.44 -12.19
CA GLY A 101 -0.43 9.99 -12.14
C GLY A 101 -1.68 9.54 -11.34
N PRO A 102 -1.87 8.23 -11.19
CA PRO A 102 -0.88 7.16 -11.28
C PRO A 102 -0.60 6.67 -12.71
N VAL A 103 0.67 6.40 -13.03
CA VAL A 103 1.05 5.67 -14.24
C VAL A 103 1.64 4.32 -13.86
N SER A 104 1.22 3.27 -14.57
CA SER A 104 1.68 1.90 -14.32
C SER A 104 2.22 1.26 -15.59
N VAL A 105 3.28 0.47 -15.44
CA VAL A 105 3.84 -0.34 -16.53
C VAL A 105 4.14 -1.74 -16.04
N HIS A 106 4.01 -2.71 -16.94
CA HIS A 106 4.47 -4.06 -16.68
C HIS A 106 6.00 -4.12 -16.89
N ALA A 107 6.76 -4.29 -15.81
CA ALA A 107 8.23 -4.36 -15.83
C ALA A 107 8.76 -5.79 -15.75
N GLY A 108 8.07 -6.71 -15.06
CA GLY A 108 8.56 -8.05 -14.78
C GLY A 108 9.86 -8.00 -13.96
N LYS A 109 10.94 -8.53 -14.55
CA LYS A 109 12.32 -8.49 -14.03
C LYS A 109 13.21 -7.46 -14.75
N ARG A 110 12.60 -6.57 -15.54
CA ARG A 110 13.34 -5.56 -16.31
C ARG A 110 13.54 -4.31 -15.47
N CYS A 111 14.70 -3.68 -15.65
CA CYS A 111 14.95 -2.36 -15.09
C CYS A 111 13.88 -1.36 -15.57
N VAL A 112 13.52 -0.43 -14.70
CA VAL A 112 12.59 0.65 -15.00
C VAL A 112 13.26 2.00 -14.86
N TRP A 113 12.89 2.91 -15.73
CA TRP A 113 13.29 4.31 -15.66
C TRP A 113 12.08 5.15 -15.29
N VAL A 114 12.19 5.87 -14.18
CA VAL A 114 11.14 6.74 -13.65
C VAL A 114 11.59 8.19 -13.75
N THR A 115 10.68 9.05 -14.17
CA THR A 115 10.86 10.49 -14.24
C THR A 115 9.70 11.19 -13.56
N GLY A 116 9.96 12.36 -13.00
CA GLY A 116 8.93 13.21 -12.44
C GLY A 116 9.31 14.67 -12.55
N LYS A 117 8.30 15.54 -12.63
CA LYS A 117 8.46 16.99 -12.69
C LYS A 117 7.36 17.65 -11.88
N VAL A 118 7.73 18.67 -11.11
CA VAL A 118 6.80 19.60 -10.46
C VAL A 118 7.32 21.02 -10.71
N ALA A 119 6.48 21.85 -11.33
CA ALA A 119 6.80 23.20 -11.76
C ALA A 119 8.14 23.27 -12.52
N LYS A 120 9.14 23.89 -11.89
CA LYS A 120 10.47 24.15 -12.46
C LYS A 120 11.52 23.08 -12.13
N SER A 121 11.20 22.09 -11.30
CA SER A 121 12.16 21.05 -10.91
C SER A 121 11.72 19.68 -11.40
N SER A 122 12.69 18.85 -11.76
CA SER A 122 12.48 17.50 -12.24
C SER A 122 13.48 16.54 -11.63
N VAL A 123 13.12 15.25 -11.61
CA VAL A 123 13.96 14.15 -11.18
C VAL A 123 13.91 13.03 -12.20
N SER A 124 15.02 12.32 -12.33
CA SER A 124 15.18 11.14 -13.16
C SER A 124 15.91 10.08 -12.34
N SER A 125 15.36 8.87 -12.25
CA SER A 125 15.98 7.79 -11.47
C SER A 125 17.14 7.11 -12.18
N GLY A 126 17.27 7.30 -13.50
CA GLY A 126 17.96 6.30 -14.35
C GLY A 126 17.27 4.94 -14.30
N TRP A 127 17.96 3.89 -14.74
CA TRP A 127 17.46 2.52 -14.67
C TRP A 127 17.61 1.97 -13.24
N ILE A 128 16.47 1.75 -12.59
CA ILE A 128 16.36 1.19 -11.23
C ILE A 128 15.52 -0.09 -11.26
N LEU A 129 15.51 -0.85 -10.15
CA LEU A 129 14.73 -2.09 -10.01
C LEU A 129 15.06 -3.13 -11.11
N CYS A 130 16.34 -3.18 -11.47
CA CYS A 130 16.97 -4.43 -11.88
C CYS A 130 17.08 -5.31 -10.62
#